data_AF-A0A8H4UYE7-F1
#
_entry.id   AF-A0A8H4UYE7-F1
#
_cell.length_a   1.000
_cell.length_b   1.000
_cell.length_c   1.000
_cell.angle_alpha   90.00
_cell.angle_beta   90.00
_cell.angle_gamma   90.00
#
_symmetry.space_group_name_H-M   'P 1'
#
loop_
_entity.id
_entity.type
_entity.pdbx_description
1 polymer ?
#
loop_
_entity_poly.entity_id
_entity_poly.type
_entity_poly.pdbx_seq_one_letter_code
_entity_poly.pdbx_strand_id
1 'polypeptide(L)'
;MANQEPNGQDEIALYDRQIRLWGVKAQEKLRSANILLITFKALANEIAKNLVLAGIGSLTILDHEVVTETDLCAQFFVSEEHVGQNRAQAAAPQVRAMNPRVQLHIDTEDVRTKPPEFFKDFDVTIATDLDFATYATINAACRISNRRFYAAGLHGFYGYAFADLISHDFVIEREKSNVAPQLQDTSTRSIININTKRDNDKVIEMVTKREIYSPLL
;
A
#
# COMPACT_ATOMS: atom_id res chain seq x y z
N MET A 1 16.35 -23.11 20.22
CA MET A 1 15.78 -23.47 18.90
C MET A 1 16.34 -22.46 17.91
N ALA A 2 17.06 -22.92 16.90
CA ALA A 2 17.86 -22.06 16.03
C ALA A 2 16.96 -21.17 15.17
N ASN A 3 17.10 -19.85 15.29
CA ASN A 3 16.62 -18.90 14.29
C ASN A 3 17.43 -19.13 13.02
N GLN A 4 16.85 -19.83 12.05
CA GLN A 4 17.35 -19.80 10.68
C GLN A 4 17.05 -18.41 10.13
N GLU A 5 18.09 -17.64 9.83
CA GLU A 5 17.95 -16.47 8.97
C GLU A 5 17.27 -16.90 7.66
N PRO A 6 16.31 -16.12 7.12
CA PRO A 6 15.71 -16.46 5.84
C PRO A 6 16.82 -16.44 4.79
N ASN A 7 17.13 -17.60 4.24
CA ASN A 7 18.15 -17.76 3.21
C ASN A 7 17.72 -16.90 2.01
N GLY A 8 18.46 -15.83 1.67
CA GLY A 8 18.06 -14.86 0.64
C GLY A 8 17.78 -15.48 -0.74
N GLN A 9 18.25 -16.71 -0.99
CA GLN A 9 17.94 -17.51 -2.17
C GLN A 9 16.48 -18.01 -2.21
N ASP A 10 15.91 -18.39 -1.07
CA ASP A 10 14.52 -18.87 -0.97
C ASP A 10 13.53 -17.70 -1.18
N GLU A 11 13.92 -16.49 -0.79
CA GLU A 11 13.12 -15.28 -1.00
C GLU A 11 13.11 -14.85 -2.47
N ILE A 12 14.25 -14.91 -3.15
CA ILE A 12 14.34 -14.66 -4.59
C ILE A 12 13.47 -15.66 -5.36
N ALA A 13 13.50 -16.94 -4.97
CA ALA A 13 12.65 -17.97 -5.60
C ALA A 13 11.16 -17.70 -5.37
N LEU A 14 10.76 -17.27 -4.17
CA LEU A 14 9.36 -16.94 -3.84
C LEU A 14 8.83 -15.77 -4.67
N TYR A 15 9.63 -14.71 -4.83
CA TYR A 15 9.23 -13.50 -5.56
C TYR A 15 9.71 -13.47 -7.01
N ASP A 16 10.28 -14.53 -7.56
CA ASP A 16 10.86 -14.56 -8.91
C ASP A 16 9.90 -14.02 -9.98
N ARG A 17 8.62 -14.44 -9.94
CA ARG A 17 7.59 -13.97 -10.87
C ARG A 17 7.30 -12.47 -10.73
N GLN A 18 7.32 -11.96 -9.51
CA GLN A 18 7.07 -10.55 -9.20
C GLN A 18 8.28 -9.70 -9.63
N ILE A 19 9.49 -10.17 -9.32
CA ILE A 19 10.76 -9.55 -9.71
C ILE A 19 10.89 -9.47 -11.23
N ARG A 20 10.43 -10.48 -11.98
CA ARG A 20 10.43 -10.43 -13.46
C ARG A 20 9.51 -9.34 -14.01
N LEU A 21 8.47 -8.93 -13.28
CA LEU A 21 7.52 -7.92 -13.71
C LEU A 21 8.03 -6.51 -13.44
N TRP A 22 8.44 -6.21 -12.20
CA TRP A 22 8.80 -4.85 -11.79
C TRP A 22 10.28 -4.64 -11.45
N GLY A 23 11.09 -5.70 -11.50
CA GLY A 23 12.53 -5.65 -11.26
C GLY A 23 12.93 -5.72 -9.78
N VAL A 24 14.19 -6.09 -9.55
CA VAL A 24 14.75 -6.30 -8.20
C VAL A 24 14.66 -5.03 -7.34
N LYS A 25 14.98 -3.87 -7.91
CA LYS A 25 14.95 -2.59 -7.18
C LYS A 25 13.55 -2.22 -6.67
N ALA A 26 12.49 -2.58 -7.41
CA ALA A 26 11.13 -2.35 -6.95
C ALA A 26 10.77 -3.29 -5.80
N GLN A 27 11.19 -4.56 -5.89
CA GLN A 27 11.00 -5.53 -4.81
C GLN A 27 11.75 -5.13 -3.53
N GLU A 28 12.97 -4.61 -3.64
CA GLU A 28 13.73 -4.10 -2.49
C GLU A 28 13.01 -2.94 -1.79
N LYS A 29 12.42 -2.02 -2.57
CA LYS A 29 11.61 -0.92 -2.02
C LYS A 29 10.36 -1.43 -1.30
N LEU A 30 9.66 -2.42 -1.87
CA LEU A 30 8.51 -3.07 -1.22
C LEU A 30 8.94 -3.68 0.13
N ARG A 31 10.05 -4.42 0.14
CA ARG A 31 10.59 -5.08 1.35
C ARG A 31 10.97 -4.09 2.46
N SER A 32 11.28 -2.85 2.13
CA SER A 32 11.53 -1.80 3.13
C SER A 32 10.30 -0.99 3.52
N ALA A 33 9.17 -1.17 2.82
CA ALA A 33 8.00 -0.33 3.01
C ALA A 33 7.26 -0.66 4.32
N ASN A 34 6.97 0.39 5.09
CA ASN A 34 6.10 0.32 6.26
C ASN A 34 4.71 0.88 5.93
N ILE A 35 3.67 0.06 6.06
CA ILE A 35 2.30 0.42 5.65
C ILE A 35 1.36 0.40 6.86
N LEU A 36 0.56 1.46 7.00
CA LEU A 36 -0.56 1.53 7.93
C LEU A 36 -1.87 1.24 7.18
N LEU A 37 -2.67 0.31 7.68
CA LEU A 37 -3.99 -0.02 7.18
C LEU A 37 -5.04 0.22 8.28
N ILE A 38 -5.94 1.18 8.03
CA ILE A 38 -6.95 1.64 9.00
C ILE A 38 -8.32 1.07 8.64
N THR A 39 -9.01 0.57 9.66
CA THR A 39 -10.29 -0.16 9.58
C THR A 39 -10.13 -1.52 8.91
N PHE A 40 -10.29 -2.61 9.64
CA PHE A 40 -10.06 -3.97 9.15
C PHE A 40 -11.37 -4.69 8.84
N LYS A 41 -11.99 -4.28 7.73
CA LYS A 41 -13.21 -4.86 7.15
C LYS A 41 -12.91 -5.67 5.88
N ALA A 42 -13.95 -6.14 5.19
CA ALA A 42 -13.83 -6.99 3.99
C ALA A 42 -12.89 -6.42 2.91
N LEU A 43 -12.95 -5.12 2.62
CA LEU A 43 -12.04 -4.47 1.66
C LEU A 43 -10.58 -4.52 2.16
N ALA A 44 -10.37 -4.24 3.44
CA ALA A 44 -9.05 -4.26 4.06
C ALA A 44 -8.43 -5.66 4.07
N ASN A 45 -9.23 -6.73 4.16
CA ASN A 45 -8.73 -8.11 4.03
C ASN A 45 -8.08 -8.35 2.66
N GLU A 46 -8.73 -7.89 1.60
CA GLU A 46 -8.21 -7.99 0.24
C GLU A 46 -6.94 -7.16 0.04
N ILE A 47 -6.91 -5.94 0.60
CA ILE A 47 -5.72 -5.08 0.58
C ILE A 47 -4.57 -5.74 1.34
N ALA A 48 -4.80 -6.20 2.57
CA ALA A 48 -3.79 -6.85 3.40
C ALA A 48 -3.25 -8.13 2.75
N LYS A 49 -4.13 -8.97 2.19
CA LYS A 49 -3.73 -10.15 1.41
C LYS A 49 -2.75 -9.78 0.29
N ASN A 50 -3.11 -8.80 -0.54
CA ASN A 50 -2.27 -8.40 -1.67
C ASN A 50 -0.93 -7.80 -1.22
N LEU A 51 -0.94 -6.96 -0.18
CA LEU A 51 0.27 -6.35 0.37
C LEU A 51 1.21 -7.40 0.99
N VAL A 52 0.67 -8.30 1.80
CA VAL A 52 1.44 -9.33 2.50
C VAL A 52 2.04 -10.33 1.51
N LEU A 53 1.29 -10.74 0.48
CA LEU A 53 1.80 -11.62 -0.59
C LEU A 53 2.79 -10.92 -1.54
N ALA A 54 2.72 -9.60 -1.67
CA ALA A 54 3.71 -8.80 -2.40
C ALA A 54 5.06 -8.70 -1.66
N GLY A 55 5.10 -9.05 -0.36
CA GLY A 55 6.33 -9.06 0.42
C GLY A 55 6.77 -7.67 0.89
N ILE A 56 5.83 -6.88 1.41
CA ILE A 56 6.16 -5.61 2.07
C ILE A 56 7.00 -5.82 3.34
N GLY A 57 7.67 -4.77 3.83
CA GLY A 57 8.46 -4.85 5.05
C GLY A 57 7.61 -5.05 6.30
N SER A 58 6.63 -4.18 6.50
CA SER A 58 5.74 -4.22 7.65
C SER A 58 4.33 -3.71 7.34
N LEU A 59 3.36 -4.32 7.99
CA LEU A 59 1.96 -3.93 7.99
C LEU A 59 1.51 -3.67 9.42
N THR A 60 1.04 -2.46 9.70
CA THR A 60 0.31 -2.13 10.92
C THR A 60 -1.17 -2.07 10.59
N ILE A 61 -1.97 -2.93 11.25
CA ILE A 61 -3.42 -2.89 11.14
C ILE A 61 -3.96 -2.13 12.35
N LEU A 62 -4.68 -1.05 12.09
CA LEU A 62 -5.35 -0.24 13.10
C LEU A 62 -6.87 -0.41 12.98
N ASP A 63 -7.47 -1.06 13.97
CA ASP A 63 -8.93 -1.19 14.07
C ASP A 63 -9.34 -1.27 15.54
N HIS A 64 -10.28 -0.43 15.95
CA HIS A 64 -10.81 -0.40 17.32
C HIS A 64 -12.09 -1.22 17.50
N GLU A 65 -12.72 -1.63 16.39
CA GLU A 65 -13.97 -2.38 16.43
C GLU A 65 -13.74 -3.88 16.65
N VAL A 66 -14.82 -4.55 17.08
CA VAL A 66 -14.84 -6.00 17.31
C VAL A 66 -15.49 -6.73 16.14
N VAL A 67 -15.18 -8.01 16.00
CA VAL A 67 -15.82 -8.92 15.05
C VAL A 67 -17.30 -9.05 15.42
N THR A 68 -18.15 -8.82 14.43
CA THR A 68 -19.61 -8.96 14.51
C THR A 68 -20.07 -10.02 13.52
N GLU A 69 -21.32 -10.47 13.63
CA GLU A 69 -21.88 -11.47 12.70
C GLU A 69 -21.86 -11.00 11.23
N THR A 70 -21.97 -9.69 10.97
CA THR A 70 -21.91 -9.14 9.61
C THR A 70 -20.52 -9.28 8.99
N ASP A 71 -19.47 -9.31 9.82
CA ASP A 71 -18.11 -9.51 9.36
C ASP A 71 -17.91 -10.94 8.82
N LEU A 72 -18.58 -11.94 9.41
CA LEU A 72 -18.46 -13.35 8.99
C LEU A 72 -18.93 -13.60 7.55
N CYS A 73 -19.82 -12.75 7.03
CA CYS A 73 -20.35 -12.86 5.66
C CYS A 73 -19.33 -12.40 4.60
N ALA A 74 -18.37 -11.55 4.95
CA ALA A 74 -17.52 -10.85 3.99
C ALA A 74 -16.03 -10.92 4.33
N GLN A 75 -15.66 -11.26 5.56
CA GLN A 75 -14.28 -11.39 6.01
C GLN A 75 -13.83 -12.85 6.05
N PHE A 76 -12.82 -13.19 5.25
CA PHE A 76 -12.25 -14.53 5.21
C PHE A 76 -11.12 -14.78 6.23
N PHE A 77 -10.72 -13.78 7.03
CA PHE A 77 -9.68 -13.94 8.07
C PHE A 77 -10.21 -14.23 9.48
N VAL A 78 -11.53 -14.16 9.68
CA VAL A 78 -12.18 -14.37 10.96
C VAL A 78 -13.27 -15.43 10.80
N SER A 79 -13.66 -16.04 11.92
CA SER A 79 -14.65 -17.10 12.00
C SER A 79 -15.58 -16.84 13.18
N GLU A 80 -16.64 -17.64 13.32
CA GLU A 80 -17.66 -17.47 14.37
C GLU A 80 -17.08 -17.45 15.80
N GLU A 81 -15.99 -18.20 16.05
CA GLU A 81 -15.30 -18.21 17.35
C GLU A 81 -14.63 -16.87 17.72
N HIS A 82 -14.45 -15.98 16.74
CA HIS A 82 -13.82 -14.68 16.93
C HIS A 82 -14.82 -13.56 17.25
N VAL A 83 -16.14 -13.83 17.20
CA VAL A 83 -17.17 -12.81 17.49
C VAL A 83 -16.95 -12.21 18.88
N GLY A 84 -16.94 -10.88 18.95
CA GLY A 84 -16.65 -10.11 20.18
C GLY A 84 -15.16 -9.84 20.45
N GLN A 85 -14.24 -10.47 19.71
CA GLN A 85 -12.81 -10.13 19.75
C GLN A 85 -12.52 -8.94 18.83
N ASN A 86 -11.44 -8.19 19.09
CA ASN A 86 -11.02 -7.12 18.17
C ASN A 86 -10.72 -7.68 16.77
N ARG A 87 -11.21 -7.02 15.71
CA ARG A 87 -11.09 -7.54 14.34
C ARG A 87 -9.66 -7.76 13.88
N ALA A 88 -8.81 -6.75 14.10
CA ALA A 88 -7.41 -6.80 13.69
C ALA A 88 -6.65 -7.90 14.46
N GLN A 89 -6.91 -8.06 15.76
CA GLN A 89 -6.31 -9.11 16.56
C GLN A 89 -6.76 -10.51 16.11
N ALA A 90 -8.06 -10.69 15.86
CA ALA A 90 -8.63 -11.96 15.41
C ALA A 90 -8.07 -12.39 14.06
N ALA A 91 -7.88 -11.46 13.13
CA ALA A 91 -7.35 -11.75 11.80
C ALA A 91 -5.83 -11.98 11.77
N ALA A 92 -5.09 -11.45 12.75
CA ALA A 92 -3.62 -11.42 12.75
C ALA A 92 -2.94 -12.79 12.53
N PRO A 93 -3.40 -13.91 13.13
CA PRO A 93 -2.78 -15.22 12.92
C PRO A 93 -2.84 -15.66 11.46
N GLN A 94 -3.98 -15.46 10.79
CA GLN A 94 -4.16 -15.84 9.39
C GLN A 94 -3.36 -14.93 8.46
N VAL A 95 -3.34 -13.62 8.76
CA VAL A 95 -2.53 -12.66 7.99
C VAL A 95 -1.04 -13.01 8.07
N ARG A 96 -0.54 -13.31 9.26
CA ARG A 96 0.86 -13.72 9.47
C ARG A 96 1.19 -15.05 8.79
N ALA A 97 0.24 -15.99 8.73
CA ALA A 97 0.43 -17.29 8.08
C ALA A 97 0.63 -17.17 6.56
N MET A 98 0.06 -16.15 5.90
CA MET A 98 0.23 -15.94 4.47
C MET A 98 1.68 -15.66 4.08
N ASN A 99 2.38 -14.84 4.87
CA ASN A 99 3.79 -14.54 4.64
C ASN A 99 4.50 -14.17 5.96
N PRO A 100 5.18 -15.13 6.61
CA PRO A 100 5.87 -14.89 7.88
C PRO A 100 7.02 -13.88 7.81
N ARG A 101 7.44 -13.47 6.60
CA ARG A 101 8.51 -12.48 6.39
C ARG A 101 8.04 -11.05 6.60
N VAL A 102 6.73 -10.80 6.51
CA VAL A 102 6.14 -9.48 6.73
C VAL A 102 5.92 -9.25 8.22
N GLN A 103 6.44 -8.14 8.74
CA GLN A 103 6.24 -7.79 10.15
C GLN A 103 4.82 -7.26 10.34
N LEU A 104 4.03 -7.95 11.15
CA LEU A 104 2.64 -7.58 11.41
C LEU A 104 2.48 -6.99 12.81
N HIS A 105 2.00 -5.75 12.88
CA HIS A 105 1.66 -5.05 14.11
C HIS A 105 0.16 -4.77 14.17
N ILE A 106 -0.41 -4.83 15.37
CA ILE A 106 -1.83 -4.58 15.61
C ILE A 106 -1.97 -3.42 16.58
N ASP A 107 -2.79 -2.44 16.22
CA ASP A 107 -3.16 -1.29 17.03
C ASP A 107 -4.68 -1.30 17.19
N THR A 108 -5.17 -1.33 18.43
CA THR A 108 -6.60 -1.46 18.72
C THR A 108 -7.26 -0.14 19.13
N GLU A 109 -6.55 0.98 19.01
CA GLU A 109 -7.12 2.29 19.29
C GLU A 109 -7.90 2.85 18.10
N ASP A 110 -8.76 3.84 18.33
CA ASP A 110 -9.46 4.56 17.26
C ASP A 110 -8.44 5.48 16.55
N VAL A 111 -8.46 5.51 15.22
CA VAL A 111 -7.60 6.40 14.43
C VAL A 111 -7.80 7.88 14.82
N ARG A 112 -9.01 8.24 15.27
CA ARG A 112 -9.36 9.60 15.69
C ARG A 112 -8.62 10.06 16.94
N THR A 113 -8.06 9.15 17.73
CA THR A 113 -7.24 9.49 18.90
C THR A 113 -5.76 9.64 18.56
N LYS A 114 -5.34 9.30 17.32
CA LYS A 114 -3.94 9.33 16.93
C LYS A 114 -3.48 10.75 16.63
N PRO A 115 -2.34 11.19 17.20
CA PRO A 115 -1.76 12.48 16.87
C PRO A 115 -1.19 12.47 15.44
N PRO A 116 -1.08 13.61 14.74
CA PRO A 116 -0.53 13.67 13.39
C PRO A 116 0.86 13.03 13.24
N GLU A 117 1.67 13.09 14.29
CA GLU A 117 3.01 12.51 14.36
C GLU A 117 3.01 10.98 14.28
N PHE A 118 1.89 10.32 14.58
CA PHE A 118 1.76 8.87 14.42
C PHE A 118 1.97 8.45 12.95
N PHE A 119 1.45 9.23 12.01
CA PHE A 119 1.48 8.89 10.59
C PHE A 119 2.90 8.99 9.99
N LYS A 120 3.82 9.69 10.65
CA LYS A 120 5.19 9.92 10.16
C LYS A 120 6.00 8.62 10.02
N ASP A 121 5.63 7.57 10.73
CA ASP A 121 6.40 6.33 10.77
C ASP A 121 6.06 5.40 9.60
N PHE A 122 5.00 5.71 8.85
CA PHE A 122 4.50 4.90 7.74
C PHE A 122 4.82 5.55 6.39
N ASP A 123 5.33 4.76 5.43
CA ASP A 123 5.60 5.25 4.08
C ASP A 123 4.31 5.51 3.30
N VAL A 124 3.28 4.70 3.58
CA VAL A 124 1.94 4.76 3.01
C VAL A 124 0.91 4.48 4.10
N THR A 125 -0.10 5.34 4.20
CA THR A 125 -1.31 5.11 4.99
C THR A 125 -2.47 4.80 4.06
N ILE A 126 -3.20 3.73 4.34
CA ILE A 126 -4.40 3.31 3.62
C ILE A 126 -5.54 3.30 4.62
N ALA A 127 -6.57 4.11 4.38
CA ALA A 127 -7.77 4.14 5.20
C ALA A 127 -8.97 3.60 4.42
N THR A 128 -9.80 2.81 5.11
CA THR A 128 -11.00 2.23 4.50
C THR A 128 -12.25 2.44 5.35
N ASP A 129 -13.41 2.48 4.69
CA ASP A 129 -14.75 2.53 5.30
C ASP A 129 -14.92 3.58 6.43
N LEU A 130 -14.28 4.74 6.31
CA LEU A 130 -14.43 5.89 7.21
C LEU A 130 -15.33 6.98 6.61
N ASP A 131 -15.79 7.90 7.46
CA ASP A 131 -16.46 9.12 7.00
C ASP A 131 -15.47 10.12 6.37
N PHE A 132 -16.02 11.03 5.57
CA PHE A 132 -15.24 12.01 4.82
C PHE A 132 -14.36 12.90 5.71
N ALA A 133 -14.88 13.36 6.86
CA ALA A 133 -14.13 14.25 7.75
C ALA A 133 -12.92 13.53 8.36
N THR A 134 -13.09 12.27 8.73
CA THR A 134 -11.99 11.43 9.20
C THR A 134 -10.96 11.20 8.10
N TYR A 135 -11.37 10.91 6.85
CA TYR A 135 -10.41 10.81 5.73
C TYR A 135 -9.63 12.10 5.49
N ALA A 136 -10.30 13.25 5.47
CA ALA A 136 -9.66 14.55 5.27
C ALA A 136 -8.63 14.84 6.38
N THR A 137 -8.96 14.49 7.62
CA THR A 137 -8.07 14.64 8.79
C THR A 137 -6.83 13.77 8.65
N ILE A 138 -6.98 12.49 8.30
CA ILE A 138 -5.87 11.56 8.09
C ILE A 138 -5.00 12.02 6.91
N ASN A 139 -5.62 12.45 5.80
CA ASN A 139 -4.89 12.92 4.64
C ASN A 139 -4.06 14.17 4.96
N ALA A 140 -4.65 15.14 5.68
CA ALA A 140 -3.93 16.33 6.14
C ALA A 140 -2.75 15.97 7.05
N ALA A 141 -2.93 15.06 8.01
CA ALA A 141 -1.87 14.58 8.89
C ALA A 141 -0.74 13.87 8.11
N CYS A 142 -1.08 13.03 7.13
CA CYS A 142 -0.11 12.39 6.24
C CYS A 142 0.68 13.44 5.45
N ARG A 143 0.00 14.46 4.92
CA ARG A 143 0.64 15.52 4.12
C ARG A 143 1.60 16.37 4.95
N ILE A 144 1.23 16.73 6.19
CA ILE A 144 2.11 17.40 7.16
C ILE A 144 3.37 16.56 7.43
N SER A 145 3.20 15.25 7.52
CA SER A 145 4.30 14.30 7.75
C SER A 145 5.06 13.89 6.48
N ASN A 146 4.73 14.47 5.31
CA ASN A 146 5.25 14.10 4.01
C ASN A 146 5.11 12.59 3.68
N ARG A 147 3.97 12.01 4.06
CA ARG A 147 3.62 10.60 3.84
C ARG A 147 2.46 10.45 2.85
N ARG A 148 2.45 9.32 2.16
CA ARG A 148 1.49 9.01 1.08
C ARG A 148 0.19 8.49 1.70
N PHE A 149 -0.92 8.83 1.07
CA PHE A 149 -2.23 8.47 1.56
C PHE A 149 -3.11 7.84 0.47
N TYR A 150 -3.85 6.81 0.84
CA TYR A 150 -4.93 6.23 0.05
C TYR A 150 -6.21 6.18 0.89
N ALA A 151 -7.33 6.50 0.25
CA ALA A 151 -8.66 6.24 0.79
C ALA A 151 -9.40 5.30 -0.16
N ALA A 152 -10.11 4.32 0.37
CA ALA A 152 -10.93 3.42 -0.42
C ALA A 152 -12.19 3.01 0.34
N GLY A 153 -13.27 2.75 -0.37
CA GLY A 153 -14.52 2.34 0.27
C GLY A 153 -15.42 1.58 -0.68
N LEU A 154 -16.31 0.78 -0.11
CA LEU A 154 -17.32 0.00 -0.83
C LEU A 154 -18.73 0.37 -0.37
N HIS A 155 -19.62 0.56 -1.35
CA HIS A 155 -21.04 0.86 -1.13
C HIS A 155 -21.90 0.03 -2.08
N GLY A 156 -22.31 -1.16 -1.63
CA GLY A 156 -23.08 -2.10 -2.44
C GLY A 156 -22.28 -2.56 -3.67
N PHE A 157 -22.74 -2.18 -4.86
CA PHE A 157 -22.07 -2.51 -6.12
C PHE A 157 -21.00 -1.50 -6.56
N TYR A 158 -20.87 -0.39 -5.83
CA TYR A 158 -19.92 0.66 -6.15
C TYR A 158 -18.72 0.60 -5.21
N GLY A 159 -17.57 1.01 -5.72
CA GLY A 159 -16.36 1.21 -4.94
C GLY A 159 -15.58 2.38 -5.49
N TYR A 160 -14.72 2.95 -4.66
CA TYR A 160 -13.79 3.99 -5.08
C TYR A 160 -12.41 3.75 -4.47
N ALA A 161 -11.40 4.30 -5.13
CA ALA A 161 -10.07 4.47 -4.59
C ALA A 161 -9.58 5.87 -4.91
N PHE A 162 -9.03 6.54 -3.91
CA PHE A 162 -8.41 7.86 -3.98
C PHE A 162 -6.95 7.74 -3.53
N ALA A 163 -6.08 8.52 -4.14
CA ALA A 163 -4.66 8.58 -3.80
C ALA A 163 -4.21 10.03 -3.68
N ASP A 164 -3.44 10.33 -2.64
CA ASP A 164 -2.67 11.56 -2.49
C ASP A 164 -1.21 11.19 -2.19
N LEU A 165 -0.38 11.27 -3.22
CA LEU A 165 1.06 11.00 -3.11
C LEU A 165 1.89 12.28 -2.99
N ILE A 166 1.24 13.42 -2.77
CA ILE A 166 1.81 14.76 -2.66
C ILE A 166 2.50 15.21 -3.97
N SER A 167 3.75 14.80 -4.15
CA SER A 167 4.53 14.96 -5.36
C SER A 167 5.24 13.64 -5.59
N HIS A 168 4.89 12.94 -6.65
CA HIS A 168 5.37 11.60 -6.92
C HIS A 168 6.14 11.52 -8.23
N ASP A 169 7.42 11.17 -8.12
CA ASP A 169 8.29 10.90 -9.26
C ASP A 169 8.31 9.40 -9.55
N PHE A 170 8.02 9.02 -10.80
CA PHE A 170 8.01 7.64 -11.25
C PHE A 170 8.62 7.50 -12.65
N VAL A 171 9.07 6.30 -12.98
CA VAL A 171 9.75 5.99 -14.24
C VAL A 171 8.84 5.13 -15.10
N ILE A 172 8.69 5.51 -16.37
CA ILE A 172 8.04 4.69 -17.39
C ILE A 172 9.12 4.26 -18.39
N GLU A 173 9.21 2.95 -18.64
CA GLU A 173 9.98 2.40 -19.74
C GLU A 173 9.11 2.31 -20.99
N ARG A 174 9.57 2.87 -22.10
CA ARG A 174 8.88 2.81 -23.39
C ARG A 174 9.88 2.75 -24.55
N GLU A 175 9.45 2.19 -25.67
CA GLU A 175 10.22 2.33 -26.90
C GLU A 175 10.27 3.80 -27.34
N LYS A 176 11.42 4.24 -27.85
CA LYS A 176 11.61 5.62 -28.31
C LYS A 176 10.59 5.96 -29.39
N SER A 177 9.82 7.02 -29.15
CA SER A 177 8.88 7.56 -30.13
C SER A 177 9.61 8.45 -31.14
N ASN A 178 9.07 8.52 -32.36
CA ASN A 178 9.49 9.51 -33.36
C ASN A 178 8.92 10.90 -33.09
N VAL A 179 7.99 11.02 -32.13
CA VAL A 179 7.40 12.29 -31.70
C VAL A 179 8.19 12.84 -30.51
N ALA A 180 8.58 14.12 -30.59
CA ALA A 180 9.26 14.78 -29.50
C ALA A 180 8.38 14.80 -28.23
N PRO A 181 8.94 14.47 -27.05
CA PRO A 181 8.19 14.45 -25.80
C PRO A 181 7.76 15.85 -25.40
N GLN A 182 6.49 16.01 -25.04
CA GLN A 182 5.98 17.24 -24.43
C GLN A 182 6.38 17.27 -22.96
N LEU A 183 6.94 18.39 -22.50
CA LEU A 183 7.38 18.54 -21.10
C LEU A 183 6.22 18.49 -20.10
N GLN A 184 5.01 18.83 -20.54
CA GLN A 184 3.78 18.76 -19.75
C GLN A 184 2.82 17.77 -20.41
N ASP A 185 2.51 16.69 -19.71
CA ASP A 185 1.58 15.64 -20.19
C ASP A 185 0.13 16.00 -19.85
N THR A 186 -0.11 16.51 -18.64
CA THR A 186 -1.44 16.94 -18.16
C THR A 186 -1.29 18.20 -17.29
N SER A 187 -2.40 18.71 -16.75
CA SER A 187 -2.36 19.81 -15.77
C SER A 187 -1.59 19.45 -14.49
N THR A 188 -1.48 18.16 -14.15
CA THR A 188 -0.88 17.65 -12.91
C THR A 188 0.40 16.84 -13.14
N ARG A 189 0.70 16.45 -14.39
CA ARG A 189 1.84 15.60 -14.76
C ARG A 189 2.82 16.29 -15.70
N SER A 190 4.10 16.21 -15.36
CA SER A 190 5.21 16.70 -16.18
C SER A 190 6.32 15.68 -16.35
N ILE A 191 7.08 15.79 -17.43
CA ILE A 191 8.30 15.04 -17.69
C ILE A 191 9.46 15.81 -17.07
N ILE A 192 10.21 15.15 -16.17
CA ILE A 192 11.36 15.74 -15.48
C ILE A 192 12.67 15.33 -16.14
N ASN A 193 12.77 14.09 -16.59
CA ASN A 193 13.98 13.57 -17.21
C ASN A 193 13.68 12.47 -18.23
N ILE A 194 14.53 12.34 -19.24
CA ILE A 194 14.49 11.26 -20.24
C ILE A 194 15.89 10.72 -20.41
N ASN A 195 16.09 9.47 -20.01
CA ASN A 195 17.32 8.73 -20.26
C ASN A 195 17.06 7.71 -21.37
N THR A 196 18.06 7.44 -22.21
CA THR A 196 17.96 6.41 -23.25
C THR A 196 18.92 5.27 -22.96
N LYS A 197 18.46 4.05 -23.20
CA LYS A 197 19.27 2.84 -23.18
C LYS A 197 19.06 2.10 -24.50
N ARG A 198 20.14 1.60 -25.09
CA ARG A 198 20.06 0.70 -26.24
C ARG A 198 19.93 -0.73 -25.72
N ASP A 199 18.87 -1.41 -26.13
CA ASP A 199 18.63 -2.82 -25.84
C ASP A 199 18.42 -3.56 -27.16
N ASN A 200 19.43 -4.32 -27.57
CA ASN A 200 19.53 -4.91 -28.91
C ASN A 200 19.36 -3.85 -30.03
N ASP A 201 18.42 -4.07 -30.96
CA ASP A 201 18.11 -3.15 -32.07
C ASP A 201 17.15 -2.03 -31.67
N LYS A 202 16.63 -2.02 -30.43
CA LYS A 202 15.65 -1.04 -29.96
C LYS A 202 16.30 0.00 -29.04
N VAL A 203 15.83 1.24 -29.15
CA VAL A 203 16.17 2.32 -28.21
C VAL A 203 15.02 2.44 -27.23
N ILE A 204 15.29 2.16 -25.96
CA ILE A 204 14.32 2.28 -24.86
C ILE A 204 14.55 3.63 -24.17
N GLU A 205 13.48 4.38 -23.98
CA GLU A 205 13.43 5.59 -23.15
C GLU A 205 12.98 5.23 -21.74
N MET A 206 13.78 5.59 -20.74
CA MET A 206 13.37 5.69 -19.35
C MET A 206 12.94 7.13 -19.08
N VAL A 207 11.63 7.35 -19.03
CA VAL A 207 11.02 8.67 -18.85
C VAL A 207 10.63 8.84 -17.40
N THR A 208 11.33 9.72 -16.68
CA THR A 208 10.96 10.13 -15.33
C THR A 208 9.89 11.21 -15.40
N LYS A 209 8.73 10.92 -14.82
CA LYS A 209 7.59 11.83 -14.73
C LYS A 209 7.32 12.21 -13.28
N ARG A 210 6.81 13.41 -13.07
CA ARG A 210 6.30 13.90 -11.79
C ARG A 210 4.80 14.10 -11.88
N GLU A 211 4.08 13.58 -10.90
CA GLU A 211 2.65 13.81 -10.69
C GLU A 211 2.45 14.61 -9.40
N ILE A 212 1.64 15.68 -9.46
CA ILE A 212 1.27 16.49 -8.30
C ILE A 212 -0.16 16.17 -7.90
N TYR A 213 -0.34 15.75 -6.65
CA TYR A 213 -1.63 15.34 -6.11
C TYR A 213 -2.29 16.43 -5.26
N SER A 214 -3.60 16.55 -5.44
CA SER A 214 -4.46 17.38 -4.61
C SER A 214 -4.91 16.60 -3.36
N PRO A 215 -5.02 17.27 -2.21
CA PRO A 215 -5.54 16.62 -1.01
C PRO A 215 -7.03 16.36 -1.15
N LEU A 216 -7.56 15.48 -0.31
CA LEU A 216 -8.97 15.30 -0.09
C LEU A 216 -9.53 16.56 0.59
N LEU A 217 -10.39 17.32 -0.12
CA LEU A 217 -10.96 18.61 0.31
C LEU A 217 -12.45 18.49 0.59
#